data_AF-A0A8K0SD11-F1
#
_entry.id   AF-A0A8K0SD11-F1
#
_cell.length_a   1.000
_cell.length_b   1.000
_cell.length_c   1.000
_cell.angle_alpha   90.00
_cell.angle_beta   90.00
_cell.angle_gamma   90.00
#
_symmetry.space_group_name_H-M   'P 1'
#
loop_
_entity.id
_entity.type
_entity.pdbx_description
1 polymer ?
#
loop_
_entity_poly.entity_id
_entity_poly.type
_entity_poly.pdbx_seq_one_letter_code
_entity_poly.pdbx_strand_id
1 'polypeptide(L)'
;MYHADFGQGVQGFMECQLELAIHFKSIPISWLWSYKYAESITANVGYDIFGFGNGPTASNWQLVIWLGTYGMQPSGSKFGSVRLGHVAFDVYTDEIFKVKTHFFIAKPPQTDFTGDLLDFFDYCVDNLGIDTDYNIYSIRGGTNIYQGLNATFSTSSFSIAPKYKPVPTSSTPPTPSQTGKVEYIDGRSVSPTERKSLTDQQERCLYTSLAEIYIQLRRLTFGSIGCLARSPGSIGIHKALNTIDFNSQELEGMEPALVQDKYVTVSNAMSSANSYAEMLLELADNAFRKSPARIFDEEQGQDALYHLHLFRHFATEEWLDRDADQGPFVLVHGDLRLPNILLNDEMKIISVLDWEWSRVVPLQFFQPPLWLTGFNPPALASEFVYERLMDKFNELVEIIRCLERNSYGDELLSSE
;
A
#
# COMPACT_ATOMS: atom_id res chain seq x y z
N MET A 1 6.93 -3.92 23.87
CA MET A 1 8.01 -4.87 23.55
C MET A 1 7.42 -5.80 22.50
N TYR A 2 7.74 -5.58 21.23
CA TYR A 2 7.24 -6.38 20.11
C TYR A 2 7.92 -7.75 20.10
N HIS A 3 7.18 -8.82 19.79
CA HIS A 3 7.71 -10.15 19.50
C HIS A 3 6.91 -10.70 18.32
N ALA A 4 7.52 -10.83 17.15
CA ALA A 4 6.85 -11.45 16.01
C ALA A 4 7.65 -12.65 15.52
N ASP A 5 7.04 -13.83 15.52
CA ASP A 5 7.62 -15.04 14.94
C ASP A 5 7.34 -15.07 13.44
N PHE A 6 8.40 -15.02 12.63
CA PHE A 6 8.28 -14.96 11.18
C PHE A 6 8.64 -16.28 10.51
N GLY A 7 7.75 -16.73 9.62
CA GLY A 7 8.06 -17.73 8.60
C GLY A 7 8.81 -17.12 7.40
N GLN A 8 9.31 -17.97 6.50
CA GLN A 8 10.04 -17.53 5.30
C GLN A 8 9.19 -16.58 4.43
N GLY A 9 9.77 -15.44 4.02
CA GLY A 9 9.16 -14.50 3.07
C GLY A 9 8.24 -13.44 3.69
N VAL A 10 8.25 -13.23 5.00
CA VAL A 10 7.42 -12.22 5.66
C VAL A 10 8.15 -10.88 5.73
N GLN A 11 7.45 -9.82 5.33
CA GLN A 11 7.84 -8.42 5.52
C GLN A 11 7.00 -7.83 6.66
N GLY A 12 7.66 -7.18 7.62
CA GLY A 12 6.98 -6.45 8.70
C GLY A 12 7.50 -5.03 8.75
N PHE A 13 6.70 -4.06 8.29
CA PHE A 13 7.03 -2.64 8.33
C PHE A 13 6.08 -1.90 9.27
N MET A 14 6.65 -1.09 10.17
CA MET A 14 5.97 0.00 10.83
C MET A 14 6.01 1.21 9.88
N GLU A 15 4.86 1.78 9.57
CA GLU A 15 4.73 2.85 8.58
C GLU A 15 4.37 4.19 9.23
N CYS A 16 5.00 5.27 8.75
CA CYS A 16 4.55 6.63 8.99
C CYS A 16 4.48 7.35 7.65
N GLN A 17 3.25 7.59 7.18
CA GLN A 17 3.01 8.37 5.97
C GLN A 17 3.16 9.86 6.30
N LEU A 18 3.94 10.56 5.49
CA LEU A 18 4.14 12.00 5.58
C LEU A 18 3.88 12.56 4.18
N GLU A 19 2.70 13.14 3.95
CA GLU A 19 2.43 13.92 2.74
C GLU A 19 3.01 15.33 2.93
N LEU A 20 4.22 15.59 2.43
CA LEU A 20 4.88 16.87 2.71
C LEU A 20 5.58 17.47 1.49
N ALA A 21 4.91 18.45 0.90
CA ALA A 21 5.54 19.51 0.11
C ALA A 21 6.05 20.61 1.06
N ILE A 22 7.04 20.34 1.95
CA ILE A 22 7.53 21.35 2.92
C ILE A 22 9.03 21.20 3.21
N HIS A 23 9.76 22.33 3.25
CA HIS A 23 11.15 22.40 3.69
C HIS A 23 11.33 21.99 5.16
N PHE A 24 11.95 20.82 5.38
CA PHE A 24 12.32 20.35 6.71
C PHE A 24 13.52 21.10 7.29
N LYS A 25 13.52 21.30 8.61
CA LYS A 25 14.68 21.73 9.39
C LYS A 25 15.51 20.53 9.86
N SER A 26 14.85 19.43 10.19
CA SER A 26 15.44 18.19 10.73
C SER A 26 14.37 17.10 10.69
N ILE A 27 14.73 15.85 10.42
CA ILE A 27 13.85 14.69 10.59
C ILE A 27 14.54 13.68 11.55
N PRO A 28 14.55 13.96 12.87
CA PRO A 28 15.05 13.04 13.87
C PRO A 28 14.38 11.66 13.75
N ILE A 29 15.21 10.62 13.71
CA ILE A 29 14.80 9.21 13.72
C ILE A 29 15.52 8.47 14.84
N SER A 30 14.82 7.59 15.53
CA SER A 30 15.41 6.71 16.55
C SER A 30 14.75 5.34 16.56
N TRP A 31 15.53 4.30 16.78
CA TRP A 31 15.03 2.93 16.84
C TRP A 31 15.83 2.07 17.79
N LEU A 32 15.17 1.54 18.81
CA LEU A 32 15.68 0.47 19.65
C LEU A 32 15.00 -0.84 19.27
N TRP A 33 15.77 -1.79 18.76
CA TRP A 33 15.28 -3.08 18.30
C TRP A 33 16.23 -4.21 18.66
N SER A 34 15.74 -5.45 18.55
CA SER A 34 16.53 -6.66 18.75
C SER A 34 16.01 -7.78 17.87
N TYR A 35 16.84 -8.80 17.69
CA TYR A 35 16.55 -9.98 16.92
C TYR A 35 16.85 -11.22 17.74
N LYS A 36 15.95 -12.20 17.75
CA LYS A 36 16.20 -13.56 18.23
C LYS A 36 15.95 -14.53 17.08
N TYR A 37 16.76 -15.56 16.96
CA TYR A 37 16.58 -16.62 15.95
C TYR A 37 17.35 -17.87 16.42
N ALA A 38 16.98 -19.05 15.92
CA ALA A 38 17.53 -20.31 16.43
C ALA A 38 19.00 -20.56 16.04
N GLU A 39 19.29 -20.62 14.74
CA GLU A 39 20.63 -20.98 14.23
C GLU A 39 21.20 -19.89 13.31
N SER A 40 20.49 -19.61 12.21
CA SER A 40 20.87 -18.59 11.23
C SER A 40 19.63 -17.87 10.71
N ILE A 41 19.86 -16.67 10.20
CA ILE A 41 18.84 -15.85 9.56
C ILE A 41 19.45 -15.08 8.39
N THR A 42 18.66 -14.98 7.32
CA THR A 42 18.91 -14.08 6.19
C THR A 42 17.85 -12.99 6.25
N ALA A 43 18.22 -11.84 6.80
CA ALA A 43 17.30 -10.73 7.04
C ALA A 43 18.00 -9.36 7.05
N ASN A 44 17.20 -8.30 6.87
CA ASN A 44 17.62 -6.92 7.12
C ASN A 44 16.71 -6.25 8.15
N VAL A 45 17.19 -5.18 8.76
CA VAL A 45 16.39 -4.25 9.56
C VAL A 45 16.75 -2.85 9.12
N GLY A 46 15.77 -2.06 8.74
CA GLY A 46 16.06 -0.76 8.17
C GLY A 46 14.85 0.10 7.88
N TYR A 47 15.15 1.34 7.54
CA TYR A 47 14.19 2.28 6.99
C TYR A 47 14.10 2.12 5.49
N ASP A 48 12.89 2.29 4.95
CA ASP A 48 12.62 2.31 3.53
C ASP A 48 11.82 3.58 3.20
N ILE A 49 12.42 4.47 2.41
CA ILE A 49 11.92 5.82 2.20
C ILE A 49 11.74 6.05 0.70
N PHE A 50 10.56 6.52 0.33
CA PHE A 50 10.22 6.77 -1.06
C PHE A 50 9.85 8.23 -1.30
N GLY A 51 10.20 8.69 -2.50
CA GLY A 51 9.88 10.01 -2.95
C GLY A 51 9.99 10.20 -4.45
N PHE A 52 9.70 11.42 -4.88
CA PHE A 52 9.77 11.85 -6.27
C PHE A 52 10.30 13.28 -6.35
N GLY A 53 11.02 13.61 -7.42
CA GLY A 53 11.42 15.00 -7.70
C GLY A 53 10.25 15.87 -8.18
N ASN A 54 10.42 17.19 -8.13
CA ASN A 54 9.49 18.14 -8.72
C ASN A 54 9.95 18.50 -10.15
N GLY A 55 9.11 18.23 -11.16
CA GLY A 55 9.34 18.67 -12.54
C GLY A 55 8.88 17.66 -13.61
N PRO A 56 8.75 18.07 -14.88
CA PRO A 56 8.24 17.24 -15.98
C PRO A 56 9.17 16.07 -16.36
N THR A 57 10.40 16.03 -15.83
CA THR A 57 11.38 14.95 -16.04
C THR A 57 11.79 14.26 -14.74
N ALA A 58 11.08 14.52 -13.64
CA ALA A 58 11.45 14.02 -12.33
C ALA A 58 11.19 12.51 -12.22
N SER A 59 12.17 11.78 -11.68
CA SER A 59 12.08 10.33 -11.45
C SER A 59 11.76 10.02 -10.00
N ASN A 60 11.07 8.89 -9.78
CA ASN A 60 10.94 8.29 -8.45
C ASN A 60 12.33 7.87 -7.94
N TRP A 61 12.52 7.98 -6.64
CA TRP A 61 13.73 7.55 -5.95
C TRP A 61 13.38 6.80 -4.68
N GLN A 62 14.32 5.96 -4.25
CA GLN A 62 14.23 5.20 -3.03
C GLN A 62 15.51 5.34 -2.21
N LEU A 63 15.36 5.62 -0.92
CA LEU A 63 16.43 5.66 0.05
C LEU A 63 16.21 4.55 1.08
N VAL A 64 17.14 3.61 1.16
CA VAL A 64 17.07 2.45 2.04
C VAL A 64 18.21 2.52 3.06
N ILE A 65 17.88 2.52 4.35
CA ILE A 65 18.87 2.60 5.43
C ILE A 65 18.81 1.32 6.26
N TRP A 66 19.70 0.37 5.99
CA TRP A 66 19.82 -0.85 6.79
C TRP A 66 20.65 -0.58 8.04
N LEU A 67 19.96 -0.52 9.18
CA LEU A 67 20.58 -0.50 10.50
C LEU A 67 21.19 -1.86 10.85
N GLY A 68 20.62 -2.96 10.35
CA GLY A 68 21.13 -4.31 10.55
C GLY A 68 21.02 -5.15 9.29
N THR A 69 22.03 -5.97 9.04
CA THR A 69 22.01 -6.96 7.97
C THR A 69 22.58 -8.27 8.48
N TYR A 70 21.86 -9.36 8.22
CA TYR A 70 22.18 -10.72 8.65
C TYR A 70 22.14 -11.59 7.39
N GLY A 71 23.31 -12.01 6.89
CA GLY A 71 23.40 -12.86 5.70
C GLY A 71 22.95 -12.21 4.38
N MET A 72 22.63 -10.91 4.37
CA MET A 72 22.18 -10.17 3.20
C MET A 72 23.23 -9.21 2.66
N GLN A 73 23.12 -8.88 1.38
CA GLN A 73 23.81 -7.76 0.74
C GLN A 73 22.78 -6.94 -0.06
N PRO A 74 22.94 -5.61 -0.14
CA PRO A 74 22.14 -4.81 -1.05
C PRO A 74 22.46 -5.17 -2.51
N SER A 75 21.53 -4.89 -3.42
CA SER A 75 21.79 -4.97 -4.86
C SER A 75 22.66 -3.80 -5.32
N GLY A 76 23.01 -3.79 -6.61
CA GLY A 76 23.84 -2.75 -7.21
C GLY A 76 25.31 -2.80 -6.82
N SER A 77 25.97 -1.66 -6.96
CA SER A 77 27.42 -1.52 -6.75
C SER A 77 27.72 -0.63 -5.55
N LYS A 78 28.79 -0.97 -4.82
CA LYS A 78 29.29 -0.11 -3.74
C LYS A 78 29.81 1.20 -4.32
N PHE A 79 29.21 2.31 -3.94
CA PHE A 79 29.63 3.66 -4.30
C PHE A 79 30.76 4.15 -3.39
N GLY A 80 30.63 3.92 -2.07
CA GLY A 80 31.60 4.41 -1.10
C GLY A 80 31.24 4.07 0.33
N SER A 81 31.80 4.83 1.27
CA SER A 81 31.48 4.75 2.69
C SER A 81 31.41 6.16 3.27
N VAL A 82 30.48 6.39 4.19
CA VAL A 82 30.26 7.69 4.84
C VAL A 82 30.02 7.49 6.33
N ARG A 83 30.39 8.49 7.13
CA ARG A 83 30.01 8.56 8.54
C ARG A 83 28.94 9.64 8.71
N LEU A 84 27.74 9.23 9.09
CA LEU A 84 26.62 10.12 9.40
C LEU A 84 26.31 10.01 10.90
N GLY A 85 26.43 11.12 11.62
CA GLY A 85 26.46 11.11 13.09
C GLY A 85 27.57 10.22 13.64
N HIS A 86 27.20 9.27 14.52
CA HIS A 86 28.15 8.35 15.15
C HIS A 86 28.33 7.03 14.39
N VAL A 87 27.56 6.79 13.31
CA VAL A 87 27.51 5.52 12.59
C VAL A 87 28.24 5.60 11.25
N ALA A 88 28.98 4.55 10.90
CA ALA A 88 29.58 4.38 9.59
C ALA A 88 28.66 3.53 8.70
N PHE A 89 28.42 4.01 7.48
CA PHE A 89 27.60 3.34 6.47
C PHE A 89 28.44 3.05 5.24
N ASP A 90 28.29 1.85 4.69
CA ASP A 90 28.65 1.58 3.31
C ASP A 90 27.50 2.01 2.40
N VAL A 91 27.80 2.77 1.35
CA VAL A 91 26.82 3.30 0.41
C VAL A 91 26.84 2.48 -0.87
N TYR A 92 25.67 2.02 -1.29
CA TYR A 92 25.47 1.33 -2.57
C TYR A 92 24.44 2.06 -3.39
N THR A 93 24.56 1.96 -4.70
CA THR A 93 23.61 2.53 -5.65
C THR A 93 23.20 1.48 -6.66
N ASP A 94 21.91 1.46 -6.97
CA ASP A 94 21.33 0.61 -8.00
C ASP A 94 20.24 1.36 -8.74
N GLU A 95 19.85 0.85 -9.91
CA GLU A 95 18.65 1.28 -10.60
C GLU A 95 17.73 0.07 -10.72
N ILE A 96 16.71 0.03 -9.86
CA ILE A 96 15.79 -1.09 -9.76
C ILE A 96 14.46 -0.64 -10.38
N PHE A 97 14.07 -1.24 -11.51
CA PHE A 97 12.85 -0.87 -12.23
C PHE A 97 12.76 0.64 -12.55
N LYS A 98 13.86 1.25 -13.04
CA LYS A 98 13.98 2.69 -13.33
C LYS A 98 13.84 3.62 -12.10
N VAL A 99 13.78 3.07 -10.89
CA VAL A 99 13.88 3.83 -9.65
C VAL A 99 15.34 3.86 -9.23
N LYS A 100 15.88 5.05 -9.02
CA LYS A 100 17.21 5.20 -8.44
C LYS A 100 17.13 4.83 -6.96
N THR A 101 17.80 3.75 -6.59
CA THR A 101 17.79 3.23 -5.23
C THR A 101 19.16 3.40 -4.59
N HIS A 102 19.18 4.03 -3.42
CA HIS A 102 20.41 4.29 -2.66
C HIS A 102 20.33 3.55 -1.32
N PHE A 103 21.30 2.67 -1.06
CA PHE A 103 21.37 1.90 0.17
C PHE A 103 22.48 2.43 1.09
N PHE A 104 22.15 2.61 2.37
CA PHE A 104 23.10 2.91 3.44
C PHE A 104 23.12 1.74 4.41
N ILE A 105 24.24 1.01 4.45
CA ILE A 105 24.38 -0.21 5.23
C ILE A 105 25.27 0.03 6.44
N ALA A 106 24.69 0.02 7.63
CA ALA A 106 25.45 0.21 8.86
C ALA A 106 26.40 -0.97 9.12
N LYS A 107 27.65 -0.66 9.46
CA LYS A 107 28.65 -1.65 9.89
C LYS A 107 29.38 -1.16 11.16
N PRO A 108 29.28 -1.85 12.30
CA PRO A 108 28.45 -3.05 12.58
C PRO A 108 26.93 -2.71 12.64
N PRO A 109 26.04 -3.73 12.74
CA PRO A 109 24.61 -3.51 12.98
C PRO A 109 24.34 -2.59 14.19
N GLN A 110 23.37 -1.69 14.05
CA GLN A 110 22.94 -0.71 15.05
C GLN A 110 21.57 -1.11 15.61
N THR A 111 21.57 -1.84 16.73
CA THR A 111 20.34 -2.24 17.43
C THR A 111 19.73 -1.12 18.28
N ASP A 112 20.53 -0.10 18.59
CA ASP A 112 20.11 1.16 19.20
C ASP A 112 20.63 2.28 18.31
N PHE A 113 19.74 2.91 17.56
CA PHE A 113 20.08 3.93 16.57
C PHE A 113 19.37 5.24 16.87
N THR A 114 20.10 6.34 16.71
CA THR A 114 19.56 7.70 16.67
C THR A 114 20.29 8.49 15.61
N GLY A 115 19.55 9.21 14.77
CA GLY A 115 20.10 10.05 13.71
C GLY A 115 19.09 11.08 13.20
N ASP A 116 19.48 11.80 12.15
CA ASP A 116 18.59 12.67 11.39
C ASP A 116 18.51 12.16 9.96
N LEU A 117 17.29 11.92 9.45
CA LEU A 117 17.10 11.43 8.10
C LEU A 117 17.58 12.45 7.05
N LEU A 118 17.59 13.76 7.36
CA LEU A 118 18.12 14.78 6.45
C LEU A 118 19.62 14.60 6.17
N ASP A 119 20.41 14.07 7.11
CA ASP A 119 21.84 13.85 6.88
C ASP A 119 22.08 12.86 5.71
N PHE A 120 21.18 11.89 5.53
CA PHE A 120 21.22 10.94 4.43
C PHE A 120 20.82 11.60 3.10
N PHE A 121 19.78 12.45 3.14
CA PHE A 121 19.36 13.21 1.97
C PHE A 121 20.43 14.19 1.51
N ASP A 122 21.01 14.96 2.42
CA ASP A 122 22.08 15.91 2.13
C ASP A 122 23.27 15.17 1.49
N TYR A 123 23.64 13.99 2.01
CA TYR A 123 24.67 13.17 1.36
C TYR A 123 24.30 12.76 -0.07
N CYS A 124 23.06 12.31 -0.29
CA CYS A 124 22.61 11.90 -1.62
C CYS A 124 22.57 13.08 -2.62
N VAL A 125 22.14 14.26 -2.17
CA VAL A 125 22.17 15.49 -2.97
C VAL A 125 23.61 15.84 -3.35
N ASP A 126 24.51 15.87 -2.35
CA ASP A 126 25.90 16.32 -2.55
C ASP A 126 26.74 15.33 -3.37
N ASN A 127 26.43 14.04 -3.33
CA ASN A 127 27.31 12.99 -3.87
C ASN A 127 26.68 12.06 -4.92
N LEU A 128 25.36 11.88 -4.89
CA LEU A 128 24.65 10.89 -5.72
C LEU A 128 23.73 11.52 -6.77
N GLY A 129 23.60 12.86 -6.77
CA GLY A 129 22.83 13.60 -7.76
C GLY A 129 21.31 13.41 -7.62
N ILE A 130 20.80 13.32 -6.39
CA ILE A 130 19.36 13.50 -6.13
C ILE A 130 19.04 15.00 -6.25
N ASP A 131 17.96 15.32 -6.97
CA ASP A 131 17.50 16.70 -7.12
C ASP A 131 17.18 17.32 -5.76
N THR A 132 17.53 18.60 -5.56
CA THR A 132 17.26 19.34 -4.30
C THR A 132 15.78 19.64 -4.07
N ASP A 133 14.95 19.46 -5.10
CA ASP A 133 13.51 19.70 -5.07
C ASP A 133 12.78 18.33 -5.12
N TYR A 134 12.73 17.69 -3.96
CA TYR A 134 12.18 16.35 -3.76
C TYR A 134 11.03 16.35 -2.76
N ASN A 135 10.06 15.46 -2.98
CA ASN A 135 9.00 15.15 -2.04
C ASN A 135 9.23 13.77 -1.45
N ILE A 136 8.95 13.63 -0.16
CA ILE A 136 8.88 12.34 0.53
C ILE A 136 7.39 12.02 0.67
N TYR A 137 6.97 10.84 0.23
CA TYR A 137 5.59 10.39 0.42
C TYR A 137 5.47 9.22 1.40
N SER A 138 6.57 8.48 1.62
CA SER A 138 6.56 7.35 2.56
C SER A 138 7.87 7.24 3.33
N ILE A 139 7.78 7.03 4.64
CA ILE A 139 8.89 6.61 5.50
C ILE A 139 8.45 5.37 6.28
N ARG A 140 9.07 4.23 5.97
CA ARG A 140 8.80 2.94 6.59
C ARG A 140 10.00 2.51 7.43
N GLY A 141 9.77 1.74 8.48
CA GLY A 141 10.82 1.08 9.26
C GLY A 141 10.42 -0.36 9.53
N GLY A 142 11.21 -1.32 9.09
CA GLY A 142 10.85 -2.73 9.24
C GLY A 142 11.99 -3.71 9.09
N THR A 143 11.62 -4.99 8.99
CA THR A 143 12.52 -6.10 8.69
C THR A 143 11.99 -6.90 7.51
N ASN A 144 12.90 -7.31 6.62
CA ASN A 144 12.62 -8.31 5.59
C ASN A 144 13.32 -9.61 5.96
N ILE A 145 12.59 -10.73 5.97
CA ILE A 145 13.13 -12.03 6.38
C ILE A 145 12.97 -13.01 5.25
N TYR A 146 14.11 -13.40 4.68
CA TYR A 146 14.16 -14.30 3.52
C TYR A 146 14.29 -15.75 3.98
N GLN A 147 15.13 -16.01 4.97
CA GLN A 147 15.33 -17.34 5.55
C GLN A 147 15.53 -17.22 7.05
N GLY A 148 14.95 -18.14 7.82
CA GLY A 148 15.09 -18.19 9.27
C GLY A 148 14.11 -19.17 9.88
N LEU A 149 14.45 -19.72 11.05
CA LEU A 149 13.57 -20.55 11.88
C LEU A 149 13.43 -19.90 13.25
N ASN A 150 12.20 -19.82 13.76
CA ASN A 150 11.84 -19.22 15.05
C ASN A 150 12.49 -17.84 15.22
N ALA A 151 12.41 -17.04 14.15
CA ALA A 151 12.97 -15.71 14.09
C ALA A 151 11.98 -14.74 14.72
N THR A 152 12.39 -14.09 15.81
CA THR A 152 11.63 -13.05 16.50
C THR A 152 12.30 -11.68 16.32
N PHE A 153 11.67 -10.78 15.55
CA PHE A 153 12.06 -9.36 15.55
C PHE A 153 11.32 -8.63 16.67
N SER A 154 12.00 -7.71 17.34
CA SER A 154 11.49 -7.03 18.54
C SER A 154 11.86 -5.54 18.54
N THR A 155 10.89 -4.66 18.32
CA THR A 155 11.01 -3.21 18.50
C THR A 155 10.60 -2.80 19.92
N SER A 156 11.49 -2.12 20.62
CA SER A 156 11.26 -1.57 21.96
C SER A 156 10.85 -0.10 21.92
N SER A 157 11.42 0.67 20.98
CA SER A 157 10.99 2.04 20.67
C SER A 157 11.26 2.35 19.20
N PHE A 158 10.38 3.13 18.58
CA PHE A 158 10.52 3.61 17.20
C PHE A 158 9.98 5.04 17.14
N SER A 159 10.74 5.96 16.56
CA SER A 159 10.32 7.35 16.42
C SER A 159 10.83 7.94 15.13
N ILE A 160 9.96 8.69 14.47
CA ILE A 160 10.25 9.62 13.38
C ILE A 160 9.57 10.92 13.77
N ALA A 161 10.34 12.00 13.91
CA ALA A 161 9.85 13.26 14.49
C ALA A 161 10.23 14.49 13.63
N PRO A 162 9.62 14.68 12.45
CA PRO A 162 9.95 15.79 11.55
C PRO A 162 9.77 17.16 12.23
N LYS A 163 10.73 18.06 12.00
CA LYS A 163 10.64 19.48 12.39
C LYS A 163 10.77 20.36 11.15
N TYR A 164 9.92 21.39 11.08
CA TYR A 164 9.78 22.25 9.91
C TYR A 164 10.56 23.55 10.06
N LYS A 165 11.02 24.14 8.95
CA LYS A 165 11.54 25.52 8.95
C LYS A 165 10.37 26.49 9.21
N PRO A 166 10.56 27.57 9.98
CA PRO A 166 9.53 28.60 10.12
C PRO A 166 9.28 29.25 8.75
N VAL A 167 8.03 29.25 8.29
CA VAL A 167 7.65 29.96 7.06
C VAL A 167 7.61 31.47 7.36
N PRO A 168 8.30 32.33 6.58
CA PRO A 168 8.10 33.78 6.68
C PRO A 168 6.67 34.13 6.27
N THR A 169 5.95 34.82 7.16
CA THR A 169 4.53 35.15 7.05
C THR A 169 4.20 36.03 5.84
N SER A 170 3.44 35.51 4.87
CA SER A 170 2.45 36.30 4.10
C SER A 170 1.36 35.44 3.43
N SER A 171 0.78 34.49 4.16
CA SER A 171 -0.57 33.96 3.97
C SER A 171 -0.80 32.92 5.07
N THR A 172 -2.04 32.81 5.54
CA THR A 172 -2.45 32.06 6.74
C THR A 172 -1.85 30.64 6.76
N PRO A 173 -1.08 30.26 7.81
CA PRO A 173 -0.46 28.94 7.84
C PRO A 173 -1.52 27.85 8.05
N PRO A 174 -1.39 26.68 7.41
CA PRO A 174 -2.12 25.50 7.85
C PRO A 174 -1.68 25.17 9.28
N THR A 175 -2.65 25.02 10.18
CA THR A 175 -2.41 24.60 11.56
C THR A 175 -1.67 23.26 11.56
N PRO A 176 -0.53 23.14 12.27
CA PRO A 176 0.21 21.89 12.37
C PRO A 176 -0.60 20.91 13.22
N SER A 177 -1.13 19.87 12.61
CA SER A 177 -1.63 18.71 13.35
C SER A 177 -1.15 17.44 12.65
N GLN A 178 0.05 16.99 12.97
CA GLN A 178 0.45 15.59 12.88
C GLN A 178 1.76 15.42 13.66
N THR A 179 1.66 15.41 14.98
CA THR A 179 2.41 14.41 15.73
C THR A 179 1.67 13.10 15.50
N GLY A 180 2.13 12.27 14.57
CA GLY A 180 1.62 10.91 14.43
C GLY A 180 1.85 10.21 15.77
N LYS A 181 0.78 10.01 16.55
CA LYS A 181 0.85 9.19 17.74
C LYS A 181 0.87 7.76 17.23
N VAL A 182 2.07 7.17 17.15
CA VAL A 182 2.21 5.74 16.83
C VAL A 182 1.65 4.98 18.03
N GLU A 183 0.40 4.54 17.92
CA GLU A 183 -0.20 3.66 18.90
C GLU A 183 0.15 2.23 18.52
N TYR A 184 0.78 1.51 19.46
CA TYR A 184 1.09 0.09 19.30
C TYR A 184 -0.21 -0.71 19.35
N ILE A 185 -0.45 -1.51 18.30
CA ILE A 185 -1.59 -2.43 18.24
C ILE A 185 -1.05 -3.85 18.32
N ASP A 186 -1.47 -4.60 19.34
CA ASP A 186 -0.96 -5.92 19.67
C ASP A 186 -1.61 -7.02 18.83
N GLY A 187 -1.12 -7.25 17.61
CA GLY A 187 -1.64 -8.30 16.72
C GLY A 187 -0.67 -8.74 15.64
N ARG A 188 -1.04 -9.80 14.94
CA ARG A 188 -0.22 -10.47 13.92
C ARG A 188 -0.98 -10.65 12.61
N SER A 189 -0.27 -10.67 11.50
CA SER A 189 -0.82 -11.08 10.20
C SER A 189 -0.83 -12.62 10.10
N VAL A 190 -1.77 -13.15 9.31
CA VAL A 190 -1.90 -14.60 9.09
C VAL A 190 -1.40 -14.98 7.70
N SER A 191 -0.66 -16.08 7.61
CA SER A 191 -0.19 -16.61 6.32
C SER A 191 -1.31 -17.33 5.56
N PRO A 192 -1.25 -17.42 4.20
CA PRO A 192 -2.21 -18.20 3.43
C PRO A 192 -2.28 -19.69 3.85
N THR A 193 -1.18 -20.25 4.35
CA THR A 193 -1.12 -21.63 4.84
C THR A 193 -1.87 -21.78 6.16
N GLU A 194 -1.61 -20.88 7.11
CA GLU A 194 -2.28 -20.88 8.41
C GLU A 194 -3.78 -20.64 8.28
N ARG A 195 -4.20 -19.82 7.31
CA ARG A 195 -5.63 -19.60 7.03
C ARG A 195 -6.37 -20.91 6.70
N LYS A 196 -5.71 -21.83 5.99
CA LYS A 196 -6.30 -23.15 5.65
C LYS A 196 -6.50 -24.06 6.86
N SER A 197 -5.83 -23.75 7.98
CA SER A 197 -5.91 -24.53 9.22
C SER A 197 -6.74 -23.85 10.32
N LEU A 198 -7.45 -22.75 10.02
CA LEU A 198 -8.35 -22.13 11.00
C LEU A 198 -9.48 -23.09 11.36
N THR A 199 -9.84 -23.09 12.63
CA THR A 199 -11.07 -23.74 13.10
C THR A 199 -12.29 -22.95 12.62
N ASP A 200 -13.45 -23.60 12.54
CA ASP A 200 -14.73 -22.95 12.20
C ASP A 200 -15.02 -21.73 13.09
N GLN A 201 -14.66 -21.81 14.38
CA GLN A 201 -14.82 -20.70 15.32
C GLN A 201 -13.92 -19.51 14.99
N GLN A 202 -12.65 -19.76 14.68
CA GLN A 202 -11.68 -18.72 14.29
C GLN A 202 -12.05 -18.08 12.95
N GLU A 203 -12.45 -18.90 11.98
CA GLU A 203 -12.94 -18.43 10.68
C GLU A 203 -14.15 -17.52 10.84
N ARG A 204 -15.12 -17.91 11.67
CA ARG A 204 -16.27 -17.08 11.97
C ARG A 204 -15.90 -15.78 12.67
N CYS A 205 -14.92 -15.77 13.58
CA CYS A 205 -14.44 -14.55 14.23
C CYS A 205 -13.79 -13.58 13.22
N LEU A 206 -12.99 -14.11 12.30
CA LEU A 206 -12.40 -13.35 11.20
C LEU A 206 -13.48 -12.73 10.31
N TYR A 207 -14.46 -13.53 9.86
CA TYR A 207 -15.53 -13.07 8.97
C TYR A 207 -16.43 -12.04 9.66
N THR A 208 -16.71 -12.21 10.95
CA THR A 208 -17.47 -11.24 11.74
C THR A 208 -16.75 -9.90 11.79
N SER A 209 -15.45 -9.89 12.09
CA SER A 209 -14.66 -8.65 12.13
C SER A 209 -14.57 -7.98 10.76
N LEU A 210 -14.43 -8.79 9.71
CA LEU A 210 -14.41 -8.29 8.33
C LEU A 210 -15.76 -7.67 7.94
N ALA A 211 -16.87 -8.32 8.29
CA ALA A 211 -18.21 -7.81 8.09
C ALA A 211 -18.43 -6.47 8.82
N GLU A 212 -17.98 -6.34 10.07
CA GLU A 212 -18.04 -5.08 10.82
C GLU A 212 -17.31 -3.93 10.10
N ILE A 213 -16.16 -4.21 9.49
CA ILE A 213 -15.39 -3.22 8.69
C ILE A 213 -16.15 -2.85 7.42
N TYR A 214 -16.64 -3.85 6.66
CA TYR A 214 -17.35 -3.62 5.41
C TYR A 214 -18.67 -2.86 5.61
N ILE A 215 -19.42 -3.15 6.68
CA ILE A 215 -20.64 -2.42 7.04
C ILE A 215 -20.32 -0.94 7.31
N GLN A 216 -19.23 -0.65 8.04
CA GLN A 216 -18.81 0.72 8.30
C GLN A 216 -18.40 1.44 7.02
N LEU A 217 -17.56 0.82 6.19
CA LEU A 217 -17.09 1.40 4.92
C LEU A 217 -18.23 1.66 3.95
N ARG A 218 -19.18 0.73 3.82
CA ARG A 218 -20.35 0.91 2.95
C ARG A 218 -21.16 2.14 3.33
N ARG A 219 -21.31 2.41 4.63
CA ARG A 219 -22.11 3.54 5.15
C ARG A 219 -21.40 4.89 5.01
N LEU A 220 -20.10 4.89 4.71
CA LEU A 220 -19.36 6.10 4.37
C LEU A 220 -19.53 6.42 2.89
N THR A 221 -20.44 7.35 2.59
CA THR A 221 -20.72 7.80 1.23
C THR A 221 -20.09 9.15 0.92
N PHE A 222 -19.75 9.34 -0.35
CA PHE A 222 -19.06 10.53 -0.85
C PHE A 222 -19.75 11.05 -2.10
N GLY A 223 -19.57 12.34 -2.40
CA GLY A 223 -20.15 12.99 -3.58
C GLY A 223 -19.36 12.80 -4.87
N SER A 224 -18.15 12.24 -4.80
CA SER A 224 -17.27 12.04 -5.95
C SER A 224 -16.24 10.93 -5.71
N ILE A 225 -15.76 10.33 -6.79
CA ILE A 225 -14.72 9.32 -6.90
C ILE A 225 -13.34 9.98 -6.84
N GLY A 226 -12.39 9.35 -6.14
CA GLY A 226 -11.03 9.87 -5.96
C GLY A 226 -10.38 9.43 -4.65
N CYS A 227 -9.18 9.90 -4.36
CA CYS A 227 -8.47 9.62 -3.11
C CYS A 227 -8.91 10.59 -2.01
N LEU A 228 -8.89 10.15 -0.75
CA LEU A 228 -9.12 11.08 0.37
C LEU A 228 -7.92 12.03 0.48
N ALA A 229 -8.18 13.33 0.59
CA ALA A 229 -7.14 14.30 0.87
C ALA A 229 -7.59 15.33 1.90
N ARG A 230 -6.63 15.81 2.66
CA ARG A 230 -6.89 16.82 3.68
C ARG A 230 -7.04 18.20 3.04
N SER A 231 -8.16 18.84 3.29
CA SER A 231 -8.38 20.27 3.05
C SER A 231 -8.34 21.02 4.39
N PRO A 232 -8.11 22.35 4.43
CA PRO A 232 -8.15 23.11 5.67
C PRO A 232 -9.50 22.95 6.40
N GLY A 233 -9.51 22.17 7.48
CA GLY A 233 -10.70 21.93 8.31
C GLY A 233 -11.66 20.84 7.83
N SER A 234 -11.36 20.13 6.73
CA SER A 234 -12.20 19.03 6.23
C SER A 234 -11.38 17.94 5.52
N ILE A 235 -11.95 16.76 5.38
CA ILE A 235 -11.45 15.73 4.46
C ILE A 235 -12.25 15.89 3.16
N GLY A 236 -11.56 16.13 2.06
CA GLY A 236 -12.13 16.23 0.72
C GLY A 236 -11.68 15.07 -0.15
N ILE A 237 -12.16 15.04 -1.39
CA ILE A 237 -11.72 14.10 -2.41
C ILE A 237 -10.70 14.79 -3.32
N HIS A 238 -9.50 14.22 -3.40
CA HIS A 238 -8.52 14.58 -4.40
C HIS A 238 -8.67 13.73 -5.64
N LYS A 239 -8.22 14.30 -6.76
CA LYS A 239 -8.73 14.01 -8.09
C LYS A 239 -7.97 12.86 -8.76
N ALA A 240 -6.68 12.73 -8.48
CA ALA A 240 -5.87 11.64 -9.01
C ALA A 240 -6.23 10.34 -8.27
N LEU A 241 -6.65 9.32 -9.04
CA LEU A 241 -6.81 7.98 -8.52
C LEU A 241 -5.43 7.31 -8.52
N ASN A 242 -4.99 6.85 -7.37
CA ASN A 242 -3.77 6.05 -7.25
C ASN A 242 -4.16 4.60 -6.91
N THR A 243 -3.79 3.67 -7.78
CA THR A 243 -4.01 2.23 -7.58
C THR A 243 -2.71 1.48 -7.80
N ILE A 244 -2.61 0.25 -7.28
CA ILE A 244 -1.45 -0.61 -7.53
C ILE A 244 -1.23 -0.81 -9.03
N ASP A 245 -2.29 -1.01 -9.81
CA ASP A 245 -2.20 -1.19 -11.27
C ASP A 245 -1.75 0.09 -11.98
N PHE A 246 -2.27 1.25 -11.55
CA PHE A 246 -1.85 2.55 -12.08
C PHE A 246 -0.36 2.78 -11.80
N ASN A 247 0.07 2.56 -10.56
CA ASN A 247 1.48 2.67 -10.19
C ASN A 247 2.37 1.67 -10.95
N SER A 248 1.90 0.43 -11.15
CA SER A 248 2.63 -0.59 -11.94
C SER A 248 2.81 -0.14 -13.39
N GLN A 249 1.76 0.38 -14.03
CA GLN A 249 1.83 0.94 -15.38
C GLN A 249 2.79 2.13 -15.47
N GLU A 250 2.79 3.02 -14.47
CA GLU A 250 3.70 4.17 -14.41
C GLU A 250 5.16 3.71 -14.31
N LEU A 251 5.46 2.75 -13.42
CA LEU A 251 6.79 2.16 -13.26
C LEU A 251 7.29 1.46 -14.53
N GLU A 252 6.39 0.82 -15.29
CA GLU A 252 6.72 0.21 -16.57
C GLU A 252 6.86 1.24 -17.71
N GLY A 253 6.52 2.51 -17.48
CA GLY A 253 6.60 3.59 -18.46
C GLY A 253 5.45 3.56 -19.48
N MET A 254 4.27 3.07 -19.07
CA MET A 254 3.08 3.02 -19.92
C MET A 254 2.26 4.32 -19.91
N GLU A 255 2.69 5.34 -19.16
CA GLU A 255 2.05 6.66 -19.07
C GLU A 255 0.53 6.59 -18.76
N PRO A 256 0.08 5.84 -17.73
CA PRO A 256 -1.33 5.73 -17.35
C PRO A 256 -1.98 7.07 -16.99
N ALA A 257 -1.20 8.09 -16.60
CA ALA A 257 -1.67 9.45 -16.39
C ALA A 257 -2.39 10.04 -17.61
N LEU A 258 -1.94 9.73 -18.84
CA LEU A 258 -2.58 10.20 -20.08
C LEU A 258 -3.99 9.61 -20.27
N VAL A 259 -4.26 8.44 -19.70
CA VAL A 259 -5.62 7.86 -19.68
C VAL A 259 -6.45 8.60 -18.63
N GLN A 260 -5.95 8.73 -17.41
CA GLN A 260 -6.67 9.38 -16.31
C GLN A 260 -7.06 10.83 -16.61
N ASP A 261 -6.20 11.60 -17.28
CA ASP A 261 -6.43 13.01 -17.66
C ASP A 261 -7.65 13.21 -18.58
N LYS A 262 -8.11 12.16 -19.27
CA LYS A 262 -9.35 12.22 -20.08
C LYS A 262 -10.61 12.25 -19.23
N TYR A 263 -10.55 11.67 -18.03
CA TYR A 263 -11.69 11.46 -17.14
C TYR A 263 -11.64 12.37 -15.91
N VAL A 264 -10.45 12.86 -15.56
CA VAL A 264 -10.19 13.70 -14.41
C VAL A 264 -9.47 14.95 -14.89
N THR A 265 -10.01 16.14 -14.58
CA THR A 265 -9.30 17.40 -14.82
C THR A 265 -8.79 17.96 -13.50
N VAL A 266 -7.76 18.81 -13.54
CA VAL A 266 -7.21 19.50 -12.34
C VAL A 266 -8.31 20.20 -11.52
N SER A 267 -9.44 20.58 -12.12
CA SER A 267 -10.57 21.27 -11.49
C SER A 267 -11.76 20.39 -11.05
N ASN A 268 -11.98 19.19 -11.60
CA ASN A 268 -13.18 18.37 -11.29
C ASN A 268 -12.84 16.93 -10.86
N ALA A 269 -13.43 16.50 -9.75
CA ALA A 269 -13.44 15.09 -9.34
C ALA A 269 -14.43 14.30 -10.21
N MET A 270 -14.16 13.01 -10.40
CA MET A 270 -15.04 12.14 -11.19
C MET A 270 -16.32 11.82 -10.40
N SER A 271 -17.49 11.89 -11.03
CA SER A 271 -18.78 11.63 -10.38
C SER A 271 -19.70 10.73 -11.22
N SER A 272 -19.11 9.86 -12.03
CA SER A 272 -19.83 8.93 -12.90
C SER A 272 -19.18 7.54 -12.79
N ALA A 273 -19.98 6.55 -12.40
CA ALA A 273 -19.58 5.15 -12.38
C ALA A 273 -19.23 4.64 -13.78
N ASN A 274 -19.98 5.10 -14.80
CA ASN A 274 -19.71 4.81 -16.20
C ASN A 274 -18.33 5.33 -16.63
N SER A 275 -18.01 6.57 -16.27
CA SER A 275 -16.70 7.16 -16.57
C SER A 275 -15.56 6.43 -15.85
N TYR A 276 -15.80 5.98 -14.62
CA TYR A 276 -14.82 5.19 -13.87
C TYR A 276 -14.57 3.82 -14.50
N ALA A 277 -15.63 3.11 -14.89
CA ALA A 277 -15.52 1.82 -15.57
C ALA A 277 -14.79 1.95 -16.91
N GLU A 278 -15.15 2.94 -17.73
CA GLU A 278 -14.46 3.23 -19.00
C GLU A 278 -12.99 3.56 -18.80
N MET A 279 -12.64 4.35 -17.78
CA MET A 279 -11.24 4.64 -17.46
C MET A 279 -10.46 3.35 -17.14
N LEU A 280 -11.03 2.43 -16.37
CA LEU A 280 -10.38 1.15 -16.05
C LEU A 280 -10.20 0.28 -17.32
N LEU A 281 -11.19 0.26 -18.21
CA LEU A 281 -11.10 -0.45 -19.48
C LEU A 281 -10.04 0.17 -20.40
N GLU A 282 -9.95 1.51 -20.44
CA GLU A 282 -8.87 2.20 -21.16
C GLU A 282 -7.48 1.96 -20.55
N LEU A 283 -7.37 1.81 -19.22
CA LEU A 283 -6.11 1.43 -18.58
C LEU A 283 -5.70 -0.01 -18.94
N ALA A 284 -6.64 -0.94 -19.06
CA ALA A 284 -6.37 -2.31 -19.52
C ALA A 284 -5.89 -2.32 -20.98
N ASP A 285 -6.56 -1.57 -21.84
CA ASP A 285 -6.17 -1.26 -23.21
C ASP A 285 -4.76 -0.65 -23.31
N ASN A 286 -4.45 0.31 -22.44
CA ASN A 286 -3.14 0.96 -22.36
C ASN A 286 -2.05 -0.05 -22.00
N ALA A 287 -2.31 -0.90 -21.00
CA ALA A 287 -1.41 -1.98 -20.62
C ALA A 287 -1.18 -2.95 -21.77
N PHE A 288 -2.23 -3.39 -22.46
CA PHE A 288 -2.09 -4.29 -23.60
C PHE A 288 -1.21 -3.71 -24.72
N ARG A 289 -1.36 -2.41 -25.01
CA ARG A 289 -0.62 -1.75 -26.11
C ARG A 289 0.83 -1.42 -25.76
N LYS A 290 1.11 -1.07 -24.51
CA LYS A 290 2.41 -0.49 -24.10
C LYS A 290 3.24 -1.41 -23.23
N SER A 291 2.65 -2.48 -22.66
CA SER A 291 3.41 -3.37 -21.79
C SER A 291 4.58 -4.01 -22.54
N PRO A 292 5.76 -4.11 -21.91
CA PRO A 292 6.89 -4.86 -22.45
C PRO A 292 6.64 -6.38 -22.42
N ALA A 293 5.51 -6.84 -21.87
CA ALA A 293 5.12 -8.24 -21.87
C ALA A 293 5.13 -8.80 -23.30
N ARG A 294 5.86 -9.91 -23.49
CA ARG A 294 6.03 -10.52 -24.80
C ARG A 294 4.79 -11.35 -25.15
N ILE A 295 4.05 -10.89 -26.16
CA ILE A 295 3.23 -11.78 -26.98
C ILE A 295 4.19 -12.71 -27.73
N PHE A 296 4.04 -14.02 -27.55
CA PHE A 296 4.98 -15.01 -28.11
C PHE A 296 4.70 -15.31 -29.59
N ASP A 297 3.44 -15.20 -30.01
CA ASP A 297 2.99 -15.43 -31.38
C ASP A 297 1.72 -14.62 -31.71
N GLU A 298 1.38 -14.57 -33.01
CA GLU A 298 0.25 -13.78 -33.50
C GLU A 298 -1.10 -14.27 -32.96
N GLU A 299 -1.27 -15.58 -32.81
CA GLU A 299 -2.50 -16.22 -32.30
C GLU A 299 -2.80 -15.74 -30.88
N GLN A 300 -1.81 -15.78 -29.99
CA GLN A 300 -1.95 -15.27 -28.62
C GLN A 300 -2.32 -13.77 -28.58
N GLY A 301 -1.77 -12.97 -29.49
CA GLY A 301 -2.10 -11.55 -29.61
C GLY A 301 -3.55 -11.32 -30.09
N GLN A 302 -4.00 -12.11 -31.07
CA GLN A 302 -5.38 -12.07 -31.57
C GLN A 302 -6.37 -12.50 -30.50
N ASP A 303 -6.08 -13.58 -29.75
CA ASP A 303 -6.90 -14.05 -28.64
C ASP A 303 -7.01 -13.01 -27.52
N ALA A 304 -5.90 -12.39 -27.14
CA ALA A 304 -5.90 -11.35 -26.12
C ALA A 304 -6.75 -10.13 -26.54
N LEU A 305 -6.63 -9.68 -27.80
CA LEU A 305 -7.47 -8.61 -28.34
C LEU A 305 -8.95 -9.01 -28.37
N TYR A 306 -9.26 -10.23 -28.78
CA TYR A 306 -10.62 -10.75 -28.82
C TYR A 306 -11.25 -10.78 -27.42
N HIS A 307 -10.54 -11.32 -26.43
CA HIS A 307 -11.02 -11.39 -25.05
C HIS A 307 -11.13 -10.02 -24.38
N LEU A 308 -10.23 -9.08 -24.68
CA LEU A 308 -10.33 -7.70 -24.19
C LEU A 308 -11.58 -7.01 -24.77
N HIS A 309 -11.88 -7.25 -26.06
CA HIS A 309 -13.10 -6.74 -26.69
C HIS A 309 -14.37 -7.35 -26.07
N LEU A 310 -14.41 -8.67 -25.88
CA LEU A 310 -15.54 -9.35 -25.23
C LEU A 310 -15.76 -8.83 -23.81
N PHE A 311 -14.70 -8.70 -23.02
CA PHE A 311 -14.79 -8.21 -21.65
C PHE A 311 -15.29 -6.77 -21.60
N ARG A 312 -14.80 -5.90 -22.49
CA ARG A 312 -15.30 -4.52 -22.60
C ARG A 312 -16.80 -4.50 -22.92
N HIS A 313 -17.24 -5.31 -23.89
CA HIS A 313 -18.66 -5.39 -24.24
C HIS A 313 -19.50 -5.84 -23.05
N PHE A 314 -19.13 -6.94 -22.41
CA PHE A 314 -19.80 -7.44 -21.21
C PHE A 314 -19.84 -6.39 -20.09
N ALA A 315 -18.71 -5.77 -19.78
CA ALA A 315 -18.59 -4.78 -18.72
C ALA A 315 -19.51 -3.57 -18.96
N THR A 316 -19.59 -3.07 -20.18
CA THR A 316 -20.31 -1.83 -20.53
C THR A 316 -21.79 -2.03 -20.84
N GLU A 317 -22.16 -3.20 -21.38
CA GLU A 317 -23.52 -3.47 -21.85
C GLU A 317 -24.33 -4.40 -20.94
N GLU A 318 -23.68 -5.24 -20.13
CA GLU A 318 -24.35 -6.26 -19.30
C GLU A 318 -24.11 -6.09 -17.79
N TRP A 319 -22.87 -5.84 -17.38
CA TRP A 319 -22.51 -5.85 -15.95
C TRP A 319 -22.79 -4.53 -15.23
N LEU A 320 -22.49 -3.40 -15.88
CA LEU A 320 -22.57 -2.08 -15.25
C LEU A 320 -24.02 -1.60 -15.12
N ASP A 321 -24.44 -1.35 -13.89
CA ASP A 321 -25.72 -0.71 -13.59
C ASP A 321 -25.64 0.79 -13.92
N ARG A 322 -26.26 1.17 -15.04
CA ARG A 322 -26.30 2.56 -15.54
C ARG A 322 -27.23 3.46 -14.73
N ASP A 323 -28.19 2.89 -14.00
CA ASP A 323 -29.10 3.67 -13.15
C ASP A 323 -28.37 4.14 -11.88
N ALA A 324 -27.29 3.45 -11.48
CA ALA A 324 -26.41 3.79 -10.37
C ALA A 324 -25.19 4.66 -10.77
N ASP A 325 -25.22 5.34 -11.92
CA ASP A 325 -24.07 6.11 -12.43
C ASP A 325 -23.63 7.25 -11.50
N GLN A 326 -24.58 7.91 -10.84
CA GLN A 326 -24.32 9.06 -9.97
C GLN A 326 -24.07 8.65 -8.50
N GLY A 327 -23.83 7.36 -8.25
CA GLY A 327 -23.49 6.82 -6.95
C GLY A 327 -24.56 5.87 -6.38
N PRO A 328 -24.42 5.47 -5.10
CA PRO A 328 -23.48 6.02 -4.13
C PRO A 328 -22.01 5.69 -4.43
N PHE A 329 -21.11 6.57 -3.98
CA PHE A 329 -19.67 6.33 -4.01
C PHE A 329 -19.16 6.03 -2.60
N VAL A 330 -18.31 5.01 -2.45
CA VAL A 330 -17.90 4.45 -1.15
C VAL A 330 -16.38 4.25 -1.08
N LEU A 331 -15.83 4.29 0.13
CA LEU A 331 -14.38 4.11 0.36
C LEU A 331 -14.00 2.62 0.31
N VAL A 332 -12.95 2.30 -0.45
CA VAL A 332 -12.25 1.01 -0.40
C VAL A 332 -10.82 1.19 0.10
N HIS A 333 -10.28 0.12 0.67
CA HIS A 333 -8.89 0.06 1.16
C HIS A 333 -7.85 0.09 0.04
N GLY A 334 -8.14 -0.54 -1.10
CA GLY A 334 -7.23 -0.60 -2.26
C GLY A 334 -6.20 -1.73 -2.23
N ASP A 335 -5.74 -2.16 -1.05
CA ASP A 335 -4.85 -3.33 -0.90
C ASP A 335 -5.17 -4.21 0.32
N LEU A 336 -6.43 -4.63 0.47
CA LEU A 336 -6.88 -5.37 1.66
C LEU A 336 -6.45 -6.84 1.59
N ARG A 337 -5.14 -7.13 1.67
CA ARG A 337 -4.57 -8.48 1.72
C ARG A 337 -4.29 -8.90 3.17
N LEU A 338 -4.17 -10.20 3.40
CA LEU A 338 -3.85 -10.76 4.74
C LEU A 338 -2.64 -10.10 5.44
N PRO A 339 -1.53 -9.73 4.76
CA PRO A 339 -0.42 -9.03 5.41
C PRO A 339 -0.82 -7.68 6.03
N ASN A 340 -1.82 -7.00 5.45
CA ASN A 340 -2.30 -5.68 5.86
C ASN A 340 -3.41 -5.76 6.93
N ILE A 341 -3.67 -6.95 7.48
CA ILE A 341 -4.67 -7.18 8.53
C ILE A 341 -3.97 -7.72 9.77
N LEU A 342 -4.12 -7.02 10.89
CA LEU A 342 -3.64 -7.50 12.19
C LEU A 342 -4.77 -8.19 12.94
N LEU A 343 -4.45 -9.38 13.45
CA LEU A 343 -5.35 -10.30 14.13
C LEU A 343 -4.86 -10.58 15.55
N ASN A 344 -5.79 -10.78 16.48
CA ASN A 344 -5.48 -11.34 17.80
C ASN A 344 -5.50 -12.88 17.78
N ASP A 345 -5.31 -13.52 18.94
CA ASP A 345 -5.27 -14.98 19.07
C ASP A 345 -6.59 -15.68 18.67
N GLU A 346 -7.73 -14.99 18.80
CA GLU A 346 -9.04 -15.48 18.38
C GLU A 346 -9.35 -15.24 16.89
N MET A 347 -8.40 -14.74 16.10
CA MET A 347 -8.59 -14.29 14.71
C MET A 347 -9.57 -13.12 14.55
N LYS A 348 -9.74 -12.29 15.58
CA LYS A 348 -10.45 -11.03 15.47
C LYS A 348 -9.56 -9.97 14.82
N ILE A 349 -10.08 -9.22 13.85
CA ILE A 349 -9.35 -8.09 13.25
C ILE A 349 -9.28 -6.96 14.28
N ILE A 350 -8.06 -6.55 14.62
CA ILE A 350 -7.82 -5.45 15.56
C ILE A 350 -7.27 -4.20 14.86
N SER A 351 -6.70 -4.35 13.66
CA SER A 351 -6.25 -3.23 12.83
C SER A 351 -6.19 -3.62 11.36
N VAL A 352 -6.37 -2.62 10.50
CA VAL A 352 -6.09 -2.68 9.07
C VAL A 352 -5.01 -1.65 8.76
N LEU A 353 -3.92 -2.08 8.14
CA LEU A 353 -2.72 -1.31 7.82
C LEU A 353 -2.70 -0.93 6.34
N ASP A 354 -1.81 -0.01 5.96
CA ASP A 354 -1.48 0.26 4.55
C ASP A 354 -2.66 0.79 3.71
N TRP A 355 -3.27 1.88 4.20
CA TRP A 355 -4.37 2.58 3.52
C TRP A 355 -3.90 3.45 2.35
N GLU A 356 -2.65 3.31 1.89
CA GLU A 356 -2.05 4.19 0.88
C GLU A 356 -2.75 4.12 -0.49
N TRP A 357 -3.37 2.97 -0.79
CA TRP A 357 -4.14 2.73 -2.02
C TRP A 357 -5.64 2.99 -1.87
N SER A 358 -6.04 3.56 -0.74
CA SER A 358 -7.44 3.80 -0.43
C SER A 358 -8.03 4.89 -1.32
N ARG A 359 -9.27 4.65 -1.75
CA ARG A 359 -9.95 5.52 -2.70
C ARG A 359 -11.46 5.32 -2.63
N VAL A 360 -12.17 6.36 -3.01
CA VAL A 360 -13.61 6.33 -3.21
C VAL A 360 -13.90 5.79 -4.61
N VAL A 361 -14.78 4.81 -4.71
CA VAL A 361 -15.19 4.12 -5.95
C VAL A 361 -16.72 4.06 -6.06
N PRO A 362 -17.28 3.79 -7.24
CA PRO A 362 -18.69 3.42 -7.35
C PRO A 362 -18.98 2.15 -6.55
N LEU A 363 -20.16 2.11 -5.93
CA LEU A 363 -20.59 0.98 -5.09
C LEU A 363 -20.45 -0.38 -5.78
N GLN A 364 -20.66 -0.46 -7.08
CA GLN A 364 -20.52 -1.68 -7.88
C GLN A 364 -19.10 -2.29 -7.84
N PHE A 365 -18.09 -1.51 -7.45
CA PHE A 365 -16.70 -1.94 -7.25
C PHE A 365 -16.36 -2.24 -5.78
N PHE A 366 -17.33 -2.17 -4.87
CA PHE A 366 -17.16 -2.45 -3.45
C PHE A 366 -17.26 -3.95 -3.18
N GLN A 367 -16.18 -4.68 -3.47
CA GLN A 367 -16.16 -6.14 -3.37
C GLN A 367 -15.44 -6.64 -2.11
N PRO A 368 -15.88 -7.77 -1.52
CA PRO A 368 -15.15 -8.45 -0.46
C PRO A 368 -13.83 -9.03 -1.00
N PRO A 369 -12.86 -9.36 -0.13
CA PRO A 369 -11.55 -9.76 -0.58
C PRO A 369 -11.55 -11.11 -1.29
N LEU A 370 -10.92 -11.21 -2.46
CA LEU A 370 -10.87 -12.45 -3.24
C LEU A 370 -10.08 -13.58 -2.55
N TRP A 371 -9.23 -13.24 -1.58
CA TRP A 371 -8.45 -14.23 -0.82
C TRP A 371 -9.28 -15.04 0.18
N LEU A 372 -10.59 -14.80 0.32
CA LEU A 372 -11.46 -15.57 1.23
C LEU A 372 -11.41 -17.09 0.98
N THR A 373 -11.13 -17.51 -0.25
CA THR A 373 -10.95 -18.93 -0.62
C THR A 373 -9.49 -19.40 -0.58
N GLY A 374 -8.53 -18.47 -0.47
CA GLY A 374 -7.10 -18.73 -0.56
C GLY A 374 -6.58 -19.02 -1.97
N PHE A 375 -7.40 -18.85 -3.01
CA PHE A 375 -6.97 -18.93 -4.42
C PHE A 375 -6.58 -17.54 -4.95
N ASN A 376 -5.71 -17.53 -5.95
CA ASN A 376 -5.36 -16.29 -6.65
C ASN A 376 -6.47 -15.92 -7.66
N PRO A 377 -6.59 -14.64 -8.06
CA PRO A 377 -7.63 -14.21 -9.01
C PRO A 377 -7.66 -15.00 -10.33
N PRO A 378 -6.51 -15.37 -10.96
CA PRO A 378 -6.55 -16.18 -12.18
C PRO A 378 -7.23 -17.54 -12.03
N ALA A 379 -7.19 -18.15 -10.84
CA ALA A 379 -7.87 -19.42 -10.60
C ALA A 379 -9.40 -19.31 -10.65
N LEU A 380 -9.97 -18.10 -10.53
CA LEU A 380 -11.41 -17.87 -10.62
C LEU A 380 -11.99 -18.15 -12.02
N ALA A 381 -11.14 -18.29 -13.05
CA ALA A 381 -11.56 -18.79 -14.35
C ALA A 381 -12.06 -20.24 -14.30
N SER A 382 -11.76 -20.99 -13.24
CA SER A 382 -12.32 -22.32 -13.00
C SER A 382 -13.67 -22.21 -12.29
N GLU A 383 -14.70 -22.83 -12.87
CA GLU A 383 -16.05 -22.93 -12.30
C GLU A 383 -16.03 -23.42 -10.84
N PHE A 384 -15.27 -24.49 -10.54
CA PHE A 384 -15.13 -25.01 -9.18
C PHE A 384 -14.56 -23.99 -8.17
N VAL A 385 -13.60 -23.17 -8.60
CA VAL A 385 -13.00 -22.15 -7.72
C VAL A 385 -13.95 -20.97 -7.54
N TYR A 386 -14.66 -20.60 -8.60
CA TYR A 386 -15.70 -19.57 -8.57
C TYR A 386 -16.86 -19.94 -7.63
N GLU A 387 -17.39 -21.17 -7.74
CA GLU A 387 -18.44 -21.67 -6.84
C GLU A 387 -18.01 -21.61 -5.38
N ARG A 388 -16.77 -22.02 -5.08
CA ARG A 388 -16.21 -21.91 -3.72
C ARG A 388 -16.09 -20.47 -3.22
N LEU A 389 -15.78 -19.52 -4.11
CA LEU A 389 -15.78 -18.10 -3.76
C LEU A 389 -17.19 -17.63 -3.40
N MET A 390 -18.18 -18.03 -4.19
CA MET A 390 -19.58 -17.69 -3.94
C MET A 390 -20.07 -18.28 -2.62
N ASP A 391 -19.70 -19.51 -2.26
CA ASP A 391 -20.01 -20.10 -0.95
C ASP A 391 -19.47 -19.24 0.20
N LYS A 392 -18.21 -18.77 0.10
CA LYS A 392 -17.59 -17.91 1.11
C LYS A 392 -18.16 -16.50 1.14
N PHE A 393 -18.57 -15.96 -0.01
CA PHE A 393 -19.28 -14.68 -0.07
C PHE A 393 -20.65 -14.79 0.57
N ASN A 394 -21.40 -15.86 0.30
CA ASN A 394 -22.70 -16.11 0.93
C ASN A 394 -22.57 -16.22 2.46
N GLU A 395 -21.56 -16.93 2.95
CA GLU A 395 -21.28 -17.01 4.40
C GLU A 395 -21.03 -15.61 5.01
N LEU A 396 -20.22 -14.78 4.34
CA LEU A 396 -19.97 -13.41 4.78
C LEU A 396 -21.24 -12.54 4.72
N VAL A 397 -22.05 -12.65 3.66
CA VAL A 397 -23.30 -11.90 3.50
C VAL A 397 -24.31 -12.25 4.59
N GLU A 398 -24.44 -13.52 4.98
CA GLU A 398 -25.31 -13.89 6.11
C GLU A 398 -24.87 -13.26 7.43
N ILE A 399 -23.55 -13.21 7.68
CA ILE A 399 -22.98 -12.54 8.85
C ILE A 399 -23.28 -11.04 8.79
N ILE A 400 -23.05 -10.39 7.64
CA ILE A 400 -23.37 -8.97 7.42
C ILE A 400 -24.85 -8.72 7.73
N ARG A 401 -25.76 -9.52 7.15
CA ARG A 401 -27.21 -9.37 7.36
C ARG A 401 -27.59 -9.44 8.84
N CYS A 402 -27.01 -10.39 9.57
CA CYS A 402 -27.24 -10.52 11.00
C CYS A 402 -26.73 -9.29 11.78
N LEU A 403 -25.53 -8.80 11.46
CA LEU A 403 -24.92 -7.65 12.12
C LEU A 403 -25.66 -6.35 11.80
N GLU A 404 -26.10 -6.13 10.56
CA GLU A 404 -26.85 -4.95 10.14
C GLU A 404 -28.20 -4.85 10.84
N ARG A 405 -28.97 -5.95 10.85
CA ARG A 405 -30.26 -6.01 11.58
C ARG A 405 -30.10 -5.72 13.07
N ASN A 406 -29.05 -6.28 13.68
CA ASN A 406 -28.82 -6.13 15.12
C ASN A 406 -28.29 -4.74 15.52
N SER A 407 -27.44 -4.15 14.68
CA SER A 407 -26.69 -2.93 15.04
C SER A 407 -27.30 -1.66 14.45
N TYR A 408 -27.97 -1.76 13.30
CA TYR A 408 -28.48 -0.62 12.53
C TYR A 408 -29.98 -0.73 12.23
N GLY A 409 -30.58 -1.92 12.33
CA GLY A 409 -32.01 -2.15 12.10
C GLY A 409 -32.40 -2.15 10.62
N ASP A 410 -31.43 -2.27 9.71
CA ASP A 410 -31.61 -2.36 8.26
C ASP A 410 -30.77 -3.51 7.66
N GLU A 411 -30.77 -3.64 6.33
CA GLU A 411 -29.98 -4.61 5.56
C GLU A 411 -29.39 -3.90 4.34
N LEU A 412 -28.57 -2.87 4.58
CA LEU A 412 -28.05 -2.03 3.51
C LEU A 412 -27.05 -2.78 2.63
N LEU A 413 -25.94 -3.24 3.20
CA LEU A 413 -24.90 -3.94 2.45
C LEU A 413 -25.30 -5.36 2.07
N SER A 414 -26.05 -6.04 2.93
CA SER A 414 -26.49 -7.43 2.69
C SER A 414 -27.56 -7.61 1.60
N SER A 415 -28.12 -6.51 1.09
CA SER A 415 -29.10 -6.51 -0.01
C SER A 415 -28.52 -6.03 -1.35
N GLU A 416 -27.23 -5.68 -1.37
CA GLU A 416 -26.47 -5.23 -2.53
C GLU A 416 -25.57 -6.35 -3.04
#